data_AF-A0A382J6L8-F1
#
_entry.id   AF-A0A382J6L8-F1
#
_cell.length_a   1.000
_cell.length_b   1.000
_cell.length_c   1.000
_cell.angle_alpha   90.00
_cell.angle_beta   90.00
_cell.angle_gamma   90.00
#
_symmetry.space_group_name_H-M   'P 1'
#
loop_
_entity.id
_entity.type
_entity.pdbx_description
1 polymer ?
#
loop_
_entity_poly.entity_id
_entity_poly.type
_entity_poly.pdbx_seq_one_letter_code
_entity_poly.pdbx_strand_id
1 'polypeptide(L)'
;MDIATIVGIVLGLVAIVGSILIMTSDFAMFGSISSFGIVFGGMIASVAVAFPLKDVLQLGAAMGAVFKGSGDELGSLVDEAVEASEVGRKGVADLENHIGNIKSFFFKDGAQMVVDGYSLEELTE
;
A
#
# COMPACT_ATOMS: atom_id res chain seq x y z
N MET A 1 9.54 -3.69 2.04
CA MET A 1 8.85 -4.84 2.65
C MET A 1 8.51 -4.48 4.06
N ASP A 2 7.27 -4.67 4.45
CA ASP A 2 6.86 -4.45 5.83
C ASP A 2 7.29 -5.63 6.70
N ILE A 3 8.34 -5.42 7.51
CA ILE A 3 8.88 -6.42 8.45
C ILE A 3 7.81 -6.82 9.47
N ALA A 4 6.95 -5.89 9.89
CA ALA A 4 5.89 -6.18 10.85
C ALA A 4 4.88 -7.16 10.27
N THR A 5 4.50 -6.99 9.00
CA THR A 5 3.61 -7.93 8.28
C THR A 5 4.22 -9.34 8.23
N ILE A 6 5.51 -9.46 7.89
CA ILE A 6 6.18 -10.76 7.80
C ILE A 6 6.29 -11.42 9.17
N VAL A 7 6.76 -10.69 10.19
CA VAL A 7 6.90 -11.20 11.55
C VAL A 7 5.54 -11.62 12.12
N GLY A 8 4.49 -10.82 11.88
CA GLY A 8 3.13 -11.13 12.31
C GLY A 8 2.60 -12.43 11.71
N ILE A 9 2.80 -12.64 10.41
CA ILE A 9 2.39 -13.89 9.73
C ILE A 9 3.15 -15.09 10.30
N VAL A 10 4.46 -14.97 10.48
CA VAL A 10 5.29 -16.06 11.02
C VAL A 10 4.89 -16.41 12.45
N LEU A 11 4.74 -15.40 13.33
CA LEU A 11 4.33 -15.62 14.71
C LEU A 11 2.92 -16.22 14.80
N GLY A 12 1.99 -15.75 13.98
CA GLY A 12 0.63 -16.30 13.90
C GLY A 12 0.63 -17.77 13.47
N LEU A 13 1.38 -18.12 12.42
CA LEU A 13 1.52 -19.51 11.97
C LEU A 13 2.17 -20.40 13.04
N VAL A 14 3.22 -19.92 13.70
CA VAL A 14 3.88 -20.66 14.78
C VAL A 14 2.92 -20.88 15.96
N ALA A 15 2.13 -19.88 16.33
CA ALA A 15 1.14 -20.02 17.40
C ALA A 15 0.05 -21.05 17.04
N ILE A 16 -0.45 -21.02 15.80
CA ILE A 16 -1.47 -21.98 15.32
C ILE A 16 -0.89 -23.40 15.28
N VAL A 17 0.24 -23.59 14.58
CA VAL A 17 0.86 -24.91 14.41
C VAL A 17 1.34 -25.46 15.75
N GLY A 18 1.94 -24.61 16.60
CA GLY A 18 2.38 -24.98 17.94
C GLY A 18 1.21 -25.43 18.83
N SER A 19 0.06 -24.75 18.76
CA SER A 19 -1.13 -25.16 19.52
C SER A 19 -1.69 -26.50 19.03
N ILE A 20 -1.69 -26.73 17.72
CA ILE A 20 -2.12 -28.01 17.12
C ILE A 20 -1.21 -29.15 17.59
N LEU A 21 0.12 -28.95 17.56
CA LEU A 21 1.12 -29.92 18.02
C LEU A 21 0.98 -30.31 19.48
N ILE A 22 0.62 -29.37 20.34
CA ILE A 22 0.37 -29.64 21.76
C ILE A 22 -0.90 -30.47 21.94
N MET A 23 -1.92 -30.23 21.11
CA MET A 23 -3.22 -30.89 21.22
C MET A 23 -3.23 -32.30 20.64
N THR A 24 -2.54 -32.54 19.52
CA THR A 24 -2.55 -33.84 18.84
C THR A 24 -1.36 -33.99 17.90
N SER A 25 -0.91 -35.24 17.72
CA SER A 25 0.15 -35.61 16.79
C SER A 25 -0.36 -35.96 15.39
N ASP A 26 -1.67 -36.13 15.22
CA ASP A 26 -2.28 -36.37 13.90
C ASP A 26 -2.71 -35.04 13.27
N PHE A 27 -1.92 -34.57 12.30
CA PHE A 27 -2.20 -33.35 11.55
C PHE A 27 -3.23 -33.54 10.43
N ALA A 28 -3.42 -34.78 9.96
CA ALA A 28 -4.30 -35.05 8.82
C ALA A 28 -5.76 -34.74 9.17
N MET A 29 -6.12 -34.77 10.45
CA MET A 29 -7.46 -34.42 10.93
C MET A 29 -7.85 -32.95 10.74
N PHE A 30 -6.88 -32.03 10.59
CA PHE A 30 -7.17 -30.59 10.38
C PHE A 30 -7.29 -30.21 8.90
N GLY A 31 -6.88 -31.10 7.99
CA GLY A 31 -6.98 -30.89 6.55
C GLY A 31 -8.17 -31.64 5.97
N SER A 32 -9.19 -30.93 5.51
CA SER A 32 -10.27 -31.55 4.72
C SER A 32 -10.59 -30.71 3.48
N ILE A 33 -10.71 -31.38 2.34
CA ILE A 33 -11.00 -30.70 1.07
C ILE A 33 -12.40 -30.08 1.07
N SER A 34 -13.34 -30.68 1.79
CA SER A 34 -14.69 -30.17 1.98
C SER A 34 -14.71 -28.91 2.85
N SER A 35 -13.98 -28.88 3.97
CA SER A 35 -13.83 -27.69 4.80
C SER A 35 -13.18 -26.54 4.03
N PHE A 36 -12.14 -26.84 3.23
CA PHE A 36 -11.51 -25.84 2.37
C PHE A 36 -12.48 -25.26 1.34
N GLY A 37 -13.25 -26.11 0.65
CA GLY A 37 -14.25 -25.67 -0.33
C GLY A 37 -15.34 -24.77 0.28
N ILE A 38 -15.83 -25.11 1.48
CA ILE A 38 -16.86 -24.32 2.17
C ILE A 38 -16.32 -22.95 2.60
N VAL A 39 -15.15 -22.93 3.25
CA VAL A 39 -14.57 -21.69 3.79
C VAL A 39 -14.08 -20.80 2.66
N PHE A 40 -13.29 -21.35 1.73
CA PHE A 40 -12.68 -20.58 0.65
C PHE A 40 -13.72 -20.19 -0.42
N GLY A 41 -14.60 -21.11 -0.80
CA GLY A 41 -15.70 -20.82 -1.71
C GLY A 41 -16.69 -19.81 -1.12
N GLY A 42 -17.04 -19.98 0.16
CA GLY A 42 -17.89 -19.04 0.89
C GLY A 42 -17.26 -17.65 0.98
N MET A 43 -15.98 -17.55 1.32
CA MET A 43 -15.24 -16.29 1.34
C MET A 43 -15.30 -15.57 -0.01
N ILE A 44 -14.95 -16.25 -1.11
CA ILE A 44 -14.97 -15.65 -2.45
C ILE A 44 -16.37 -15.21 -2.84
N ALA A 45 -17.39 -16.05 -2.59
CA ALA A 45 -18.78 -15.72 -2.89
C ALA A 45 -19.26 -14.49 -2.09
N SER A 46 -18.95 -14.42 -0.79
CA SER A 46 -19.28 -13.27 0.05
C SER A 46 -18.60 -11.99 -0.42
N VAL A 47 -17.32 -12.05 -0.80
CA VAL A 47 -16.59 -10.90 -1.35
C VAL A 47 -17.19 -10.44 -2.68
N ALA A 48 -17.55 -11.37 -3.56
CA ALA A 48 -18.19 -11.07 -4.84
C ALA A 48 -19.59 -10.47 -4.70
N VAL A 49 -20.32 -10.77 -3.62
CA VAL A 49 -21.61 -10.14 -3.30
C VAL A 49 -21.42 -8.75 -2.69
N ALA A 50 -20.40 -8.57 -1.84
CA ALA A 50 -20.17 -7.32 -1.13
C ALA A 50 -19.53 -6.22 -1.99
N PHE A 51 -18.75 -6.59 -3.01
CA PHE A 51 -17.98 -5.64 -3.81
C PHE A 51 -18.22 -5.81 -5.32
N PRO A 52 -18.17 -4.71 -6.09
CA PRO A 52 -18.14 -4.77 -7.55
C PRO A 52 -17.01 -5.67 -8.05
N LEU A 53 -17.26 -6.44 -9.12
CA LEU A 53 -16.29 -7.41 -9.65
C LEU A 53 -14.92 -6.78 -9.99
N LYS A 54 -14.91 -5.52 -10.43
CA LYS A 54 -13.68 -4.76 -10.71
C LYS A 54 -12.75 -4.63 -9.49
N ASP A 55 -13.30 -4.55 -8.29
CA ASP A 55 -12.56 -4.36 -7.04
C ASP A 55 -12.08 -5.72 -6.52
N VAL A 56 -12.91 -6.75 -6.68
CA VAL A 56 -12.55 -8.14 -6.37
C VAL A 56 -11.36 -8.62 -7.20
N LEU A 57 -11.32 -8.27 -8.49
CA LEU A 57 -10.19 -8.61 -9.37
C LEU A 57 -8.90 -7.88 -8.99
N GLN A 58 -8.99 -6.71 -8.36
CA GLN A 58 -7.84 -5.94 -7.87
C GLN A 58 -7.30 -6.46 -6.52
N LEU A 59 -8.06 -7.29 -5.81
CA LEU A 59 -7.69 -7.82 -4.50
C LEU A 59 -6.31 -8.51 -4.53
N GLY A 60 -6.01 -9.28 -5.57
CA GLY A 60 -4.72 -9.96 -5.70
C GLY A 60 -3.54 -8.99 -5.80
N ALA A 61 -3.70 -7.90 -6.55
CA ALA A 61 -2.69 -6.85 -6.66
C ALA A 61 -2.54 -6.08 -5.33
N ALA A 62 -3.66 -5.78 -4.67
CA ALA A 62 -3.67 -5.11 -3.37
C ALA A 62 -2.98 -5.95 -2.28
N MET A 63 -3.22 -7.27 -2.23
CA MET A 63 -2.53 -8.17 -1.32
C MET A 63 -1.00 -8.13 -1.52
N GLY A 64 -0.54 -8.11 -2.77
CA GLY A 64 0.89 -7.96 -3.08
C GLY A 64 1.48 -6.63 -2.61
N ALA A 65 0.70 -5.55 -2.65
CA ALA A 65 1.13 -4.23 -2.18
C ALA A 65 1.40 -4.21 -0.66
N VAL A 66 0.61 -4.94 0.14
CA VAL A 66 0.81 -5.05 1.60
C VAL A 66 2.20 -5.58 1.93
N PHE A 67 2.68 -6.60 1.21
CA PHE A 67 4.02 -7.14 1.43
C PHE A 67 5.13 -6.19 0.97
N LYS A 68 4.87 -5.37 -0.05
CA LYS A 68 5.85 -4.41 -0.57
C LYS A 68 6.11 -3.26 0.43
N GLY A 69 5.08 -2.85 1.16
CA GLY A 69 5.11 -1.70 2.07
C GLY A 69 5.07 -0.37 1.31
N SER A 70 4.68 0.72 1.98
CA SER A 70 4.80 2.08 1.45
C SER A 70 6.27 2.49 1.49
N GLY A 71 6.86 2.78 0.33
CA GLY A 71 8.26 3.22 0.23
C GLY A 71 8.49 4.69 0.59
N ASP A 72 7.41 5.42 0.89
CA ASP A 72 7.46 6.85 1.15
C ASP A 72 7.74 7.11 2.64
N GLU A 73 8.95 7.54 2.95
CA GLU A 73 9.29 8.05 4.28
C GLU A 73 8.84 9.50 4.37
N LEU A 74 7.95 9.82 5.33
CA LEU A 74 7.45 11.18 5.54
C LEU A 74 8.58 12.22 5.65
N GLY A 75 9.71 11.85 6.28
CA GLY A 75 10.88 12.73 6.39
C GLY A 75 11.42 13.13 5.01
N SER A 76 11.58 12.17 4.10
CA SER A 76 12.07 12.44 2.75
C SER A 76 11.13 13.32 1.94
N LEU A 77 9.81 13.20 2.15
CA LEU A 77 8.81 14.05 1.50
C LEU A 77 8.87 15.49 2.02
N VAL A 78 9.10 15.67 3.31
CA VAL A 78 9.26 17.01 3.91
C VAL A 78 10.53 17.67 3.41
N ASP A 79 11.65 16.94 3.37
CA ASP A 79 12.92 17.46 2.85
C ASP A 79 12.78 17.89 1.38
N GLU A 80 12.12 17.07 0.57
CA GLU A 80 11.82 17.36 -0.84
C GLU A 80 10.92 18.61 -0.98
N ALA A 81 9.92 18.77 -0.11
CA ALA A 81 9.05 19.95 -0.12
C ALA A 81 9.78 21.23 0.29
N VAL A 82 10.66 21.15 1.29
CA VAL A 82 11.49 22.28 1.73
C VAL A 82 12.46 22.68 0.62
N GLU A 83 13.15 21.73 0.00
CA GLU A 83 14.08 21.98 -1.11
C GLU A 83 13.37 22.67 -2.28
N ALA A 84 12.21 22.13 -2.71
CA ALA A 84 11.42 22.74 -3.77
C ALA A 84 10.94 24.17 -3.40
N SER A 85 10.59 24.42 -2.14
CA SER A 85 10.23 25.76 -1.66
C SER A 85 11.39 26.75 -1.71
N GLU A 86 12.60 26.32 -1.31
CA GLU A 86 13.81 27.14 -1.41
C GLU A 86 14.19 27.48 -2.84
N VAL A 87 14.00 26.54 -3.77
CA VAL A 87 14.20 26.77 -5.20
C VAL A 87 13.15 27.73 -5.75
N GLY A 88 11.87 27.52 -5.44
CA GLY A 88 10.78 28.41 -5.87
C GLY A 88 10.93 29.85 -5.38
N ARG A 89 11.58 30.07 -4.23
CA ARG A 89 11.93 31.40 -3.73
C ARG A 89 12.95 32.16 -4.60
N LYS A 90 13.79 31.45 -5.36
CA LYS A 90 14.78 32.06 -6.27
C LYS A 90 14.12 32.50 -7.58
N GLY A 91 13.10 31.77 -8.02
CA GLY A 91 12.26 32.12 -9.15
C GLY A 91 11.48 30.92 -9.70
N VAL A 92 10.44 31.20 -10.47
CA VAL A 92 9.58 30.17 -11.09
C VAL A 92 10.37 29.34 -12.12
N ALA A 93 11.27 29.96 -12.87
CA ALA A 93 12.13 29.27 -13.83
C ALA A 93 13.10 28.29 -13.15
N ASP A 94 13.57 28.59 -11.93
CA ASP A 94 14.40 27.68 -11.17
C ASP A 94 13.59 26.47 -10.68
N LEU A 95 12.33 26.70 -10.29
CA LEU A 95 11.40 25.64 -9.88
C LEU A 95 11.11 24.69 -11.06
N GLU A 96 10.86 25.23 -12.25
CA GLU A 96 10.65 24.43 -13.47
C GLU A 96 11.82 23.47 -13.75
N ASN A 97 13.05 23.96 -13.61
CA ASN A 97 14.25 23.12 -13.76
C ASN A 97 14.39 22.05 -12.66
N HIS A 98 13.80 22.28 -11.48
CA HIS A 98 13.87 21.38 -10.33
C HIS A 98 12.75 20.32 -10.31
N ILE A 99 11.61 20.55 -10.97
CA ILE A 99 10.47 19.61 -11.05
C ILE A 99 10.90 18.21 -11.51
N GLY A 100 11.92 18.11 -12.38
CA GLY A 100 12.46 16.83 -12.84
C GLY A 100 13.09 15.97 -11.73
N ASN A 101 13.50 16.58 -10.62
CA ASN A 101 14.15 15.91 -9.50
C ASN A 101 13.15 15.42 -8.44
N ILE A 102 11.90 15.88 -8.49
CA ILE A 102 10.85 15.47 -7.57
C ILE A 102 10.43 14.01 -7.87
N LYS A 103 10.59 13.14 -6.89
CA LYS A 103 10.32 11.70 -6.97
C LYS A 103 8.83 11.38 -6.83
N SER A 104 8.15 12.09 -5.93
CA SER A 104 6.72 11.90 -5.71
C SER A 104 5.94 12.40 -6.92
N PHE A 105 5.20 11.49 -7.59
CA PHE A 105 4.37 11.84 -8.74
C PHE A 105 3.33 12.90 -8.39
N PHE A 106 2.69 12.76 -7.22
CA PHE A 106 1.70 13.71 -6.74
C PHE A 106 2.31 15.10 -6.49
N PHE A 107 3.46 15.16 -5.82
CA PHE A 107 4.09 16.44 -5.52
C PHE A 107 4.62 17.13 -6.78
N LYS A 108 5.16 16.34 -7.72
CA LYS A 108 5.62 16.81 -9.02
C LYS A 108 4.49 17.47 -9.81
N ASP A 109 3.31 16.84 -9.84
CA ASP A 109 2.13 17.35 -10.55
C ASP A 109 1.64 18.68 -9.94
N GLY A 110 1.56 18.74 -8.61
CA GLY A 110 1.23 20.00 -7.91
C GLY A 110 2.25 21.11 -8.14
N ALA A 111 3.55 20.79 -8.12
CA ALA A 111 4.61 21.77 -8.42
C ALA A 111 4.55 22.25 -9.88
N GLN A 112 4.18 21.39 -10.82
CA GLN A 112 3.95 21.77 -12.23
C GLN A 112 2.78 22.74 -12.36
N MET A 113 1.65 22.48 -11.70
CA MET A 113 0.51 23.39 -11.69
C MET A 113 0.86 24.78 -11.11
N VAL A 114 1.73 24.84 -10.10
CA VAL A 114 2.24 26.12 -9.58
C VAL A 114 3.07 26.87 -10.63
N VAL A 115 3.93 26.17 -11.39
CA VAL A 115 4.70 26.76 -12.50
C VAL A 115 3.79 27.23 -13.63
N ASP A 116 2.71 26.48 -13.89
CA ASP A 116 1.70 26.82 -14.90
C ASP A 116 0.80 28.00 -14.48
N GLY A 117 0.93 28.47 -13.24
CA GLY A 117 0.30 29.70 -12.74
C GLY A 117 -1.07 29.51 -12.09
N TYR A 118 -1.41 28.29 -11.68
CA TYR A 118 -2.65 28.01 -10.94
C TYR A 118 -2.64 28.69 -9.57
N SER A 119 -3.80 29.23 -9.17
CA SER A 119 -4.00 29.82 -7.86
C SER A 119 -4.07 28.75 -6.76
N LEU A 120 -3.87 29.14 -5.50
CA LEU A 120 -3.94 28.22 -4.37
C LEU A 120 -5.33 27.58 -4.26
N GLU A 121 -6.39 28.35 -4.48
CA GLU A 121 -7.77 27.85 -4.48
C GLU A 121 -7.95 26.75 -5.55
N GLU A 122 -7.50 26.98 -6.79
CA GLU A 122 -7.61 26.02 -7.90
C GLU A 122 -6.79 24.73 -7.66
N LEU A 123 -5.72 24.80 -6.86
CA LEU A 123 -4.90 23.66 -6.48
C LEU A 123 -5.51 22.81 -5.35
N THR A 124 -6.37 23.42 -4.54
CA THR A 124 -6.95 22.76 -3.35
C THR A 124 -8.36 22.19 -3.56
N GLU A 125 -9.05 22.62 -4.62
CA GLU A 125 -10.33 22.04 -5.06
C GLU A 125 -10.15 20.71 -5.81
#